data_AF-A0A432KN73-F1
#
_entry.id   AF-A0A432KN73-F1
#
_cell.length_a   1.000
_cell.length_b   1.000
_cell.length_c   1.000
_cell.angle_alpha   90.00
_cell.angle_beta   90.00
_cell.angle_gamma   90.00
#
_symmetry.space_group_name_H-M   'P 1'
#
loop_
_entity.id
_entity.type
_entity.pdbx_description
1 polymer ?
#
loop_
_entity_poly.entity_id
_entity_poly.type
_entity_poly.pdbx_seq_one_letter_code
_entity_poly.pdbx_strand_id
1 'polypeptide(L)'
;MDSQNHIVIWKHFDQDSALGKRLNAKQDFSLPYFLTSEEKSKFDKKEQLSLNPFHLVMGLLVGYFDKPPETDTTFARNMAKTIIEDNLASFKTDSLENLILDLSNFLRDSHGQTVSLQSLMAGIELIPKSSAIKYDACIDLISCIDDDEIPDRIAAVQQLKLLLSKIDPTTLDKALANDYLKMIEIANEY
;
A
#
# COMPACT_ATOMS: atom_id res chain seq x y z
N MET A 1 -10.85 11.01 17.43
CA MET A 1 -11.85 9.93 17.28
C MET A 1 -11.09 8.77 16.68
N ASP A 2 -10.95 7.68 17.44
CA ASP A 2 -10.23 6.48 17.04
C ASP A 2 -11.02 5.73 15.96
N SER A 3 -10.51 5.69 14.73
CA SER A 3 -10.98 4.73 13.72
C SER A 3 -9.89 4.43 12.69
N GLN A 4 -8.75 3.88 13.14
CA GLN A 4 -7.94 3.05 12.24
C GLN A 4 -8.59 1.67 12.21
N ASN A 5 -9.58 1.48 11.34
CA ASN A 5 -10.36 0.24 11.21
C ASN A 5 -9.59 -0.88 10.50
N HIS A 6 -8.33 -0.65 10.14
CA HIS A 6 -7.43 -1.64 9.58
C HIS A 6 -6.20 -1.81 10.45
N ILE A 7 -5.73 -3.05 10.57
CA ILE A 7 -4.67 -3.35 11.52
C ILE A 7 -3.59 -4.18 10.85
N VAL A 8 -2.45 -3.54 10.64
CA VAL A 8 -1.22 -4.21 10.28
C VAL A 8 -0.59 -4.76 11.55
N ILE A 9 -0.43 -6.08 11.63
CA ILE A 9 0.38 -6.73 12.66
C ILE A 9 1.74 -7.11 12.10
N TRP A 10 2.77 -7.00 12.93
CA TRP A 10 4.13 -7.38 12.57
C TRP A 10 4.46 -8.73 13.20
N LYS A 11 4.63 -9.75 12.36
CA LYS A 11 4.93 -11.11 12.81
C LYS A 11 6.41 -11.42 12.63
N HIS A 12 7.06 -11.83 13.71
CA HIS A 12 8.45 -12.27 13.74
C HIS A 12 8.63 -13.66 13.14
N PHE A 13 9.74 -13.87 12.45
CA PHE A 13 10.19 -15.12 11.86
C PHE A 13 11.68 -15.31 12.09
N ASP A 14 12.04 -16.54 12.46
CA ASP A 14 13.44 -16.93 12.55
C ASP A 14 14.04 -17.07 11.14
N GLN A 15 15.31 -16.68 10.97
CA GLN A 15 16.02 -16.81 9.69
C GLN A 15 16.04 -18.26 9.16
N ASP A 16 16.06 -19.23 10.08
CA ASP A 16 16.17 -20.66 9.77
C ASP A 16 14.81 -21.31 9.48
N SER A 17 13.71 -20.56 9.63
CA SER A 17 12.37 -20.99 9.25
C SER A 17 12.29 -21.31 7.76
N ALA A 18 11.28 -22.10 7.36
CA ALA A 18 11.06 -22.42 5.94
C ALA A 18 10.90 -21.15 5.08
N LEU A 19 10.24 -20.13 5.64
CA LEU A 19 10.08 -18.84 4.99
C LEU A 19 11.40 -18.06 4.92
N GLY A 20 12.17 -18.03 6.01
CA GLY A 20 13.49 -17.38 6.04
C GLY A 20 14.45 -17.96 5.01
N LYS A 21 14.48 -19.28 4.87
CA LYS A 21 15.25 -19.97 3.81
C LYS A 21 14.77 -19.60 2.41
N ARG A 22 13.44 -19.58 2.17
CA ARG A 22 12.87 -19.20 0.87
C ARG A 22 13.23 -17.78 0.47
N LEU A 23 13.24 -16.86 1.43
CA LEU A 23 13.55 -15.44 1.23
C LEU A 23 15.04 -15.11 1.37
N ASN A 24 15.91 -16.12 1.54
CA ASN A 24 17.36 -15.95 1.77
C ASN A 24 17.72 -15.00 2.93
N ALA A 25 16.93 -15.04 4.02
CA ALA A 25 17.16 -14.21 5.19
C ALA A 25 18.55 -14.47 5.81
N LYS A 26 19.20 -13.40 6.26
CA LYS A 26 20.54 -13.43 6.91
C LYS A 26 20.49 -13.21 8.42
N GLN A 27 19.31 -12.86 8.92
CA GLN A 27 18.98 -12.62 10.31
C GLN A 27 17.47 -12.77 10.46
N ASP A 28 17.00 -12.88 11.70
CA ASP A 28 15.57 -12.90 11.97
C ASP A 28 14.90 -11.62 11.47
N PHE A 29 13.63 -11.73 11.11
CA PHE A 29 12.92 -10.67 10.43
C PHE A 29 11.44 -10.67 10.78
N SER A 30 10.78 -9.55 10.54
CA SER A 30 9.34 -9.42 10.68
C SER A 30 8.69 -9.11 9.35
N LEU A 31 7.48 -9.62 9.14
CA LEU A 31 6.64 -9.29 8.00
C LEU A 31 5.30 -8.72 8.47
N PRO A 32 4.78 -7.70 7.76
CA PRO A 32 3.48 -7.14 8.05
C PRO A 32 2.36 -8.03 7.50
N TYR A 33 1.29 -8.18 8.26
CA TYR A 33 0.05 -8.82 7.84
C TYR A 33 -1.11 -7.89 8.12
N PHE A 34 -1.90 -7.61 7.09
CA PHE A 34 -3.13 -6.83 7.22
C PHE A 34 -4.25 -7.74 7.70
N LEU A 35 -4.91 -7.34 8.79
CA LEU A 35 -6.06 -8.05 9.36
C LEU A 35 -7.33 -7.20 9.26
N THR A 36 -8.44 -7.87 9.03
CA THR A 36 -9.76 -7.30 9.27
C THR A 36 -9.97 -7.05 10.78
N SER A 37 -10.96 -6.22 11.14
CA SER A 37 -11.27 -5.95 12.55
C SER A 37 -11.69 -7.22 13.31
N GLU A 38 -12.37 -8.16 12.64
CA GLU A 38 -12.73 -9.46 13.21
C GLU A 38 -11.48 -10.31 13.49
N GLU A 39 -10.57 -10.40 12.52
CA GLU A 39 -9.33 -11.16 12.67
C GLU A 39 -8.43 -10.56 13.74
N LYS A 40 -8.35 -9.23 13.85
CA LYS A 40 -7.65 -8.60 14.97
C LYS A 40 -8.25 -9.03 16.31
N SER A 41 -9.57 -9.02 16.42
CA SER A 41 -10.24 -9.39 17.67
C SER A 41 -9.89 -10.82 18.09
N LYS A 42 -9.76 -11.73 17.13
CA LYS A 42 -9.27 -13.10 17.34
C LYS A 42 -7.79 -13.12 17.73
N PHE A 43 -6.95 -12.33 17.05
CA PHE A 43 -5.52 -12.20 17.35
C PHE A 43 -5.29 -11.76 18.81
N ASP A 44 -6.01 -10.74 19.26
CA ASP A 44 -5.88 -10.16 20.61
C ASP A 44 -6.30 -11.14 21.70
N LYS A 45 -7.27 -12.01 21.40
CA LYS A 45 -7.69 -13.11 22.26
C LYS A 45 -6.76 -14.31 22.21
N LYS A 46 -5.66 -14.23 21.44
CA LYS A 46 -4.72 -15.32 21.18
C LYS A 46 -5.39 -16.55 20.56
N GLU A 47 -6.47 -16.33 19.82
CA GLU A 47 -7.12 -17.37 19.04
C GLU A 47 -6.30 -17.70 17.79
N GLN A 48 -6.49 -18.91 17.27
CA GLN A 48 -5.76 -19.35 16.09
C GLN A 48 -6.23 -18.60 14.84
N LEU A 49 -5.29 -17.93 14.16
CA LEU A 49 -5.53 -17.27 12.87
C LEU A 49 -4.76 -17.97 11.76
N SER A 50 -5.45 -18.17 10.64
CA SER A 50 -4.83 -18.67 9.41
C SER A 50 -4.38 -17.47 8.57
N LEU A 51 -3.10 -17.11 8.67
CA LEU A 51 -2.51 -16.10 7.81
C LEU A 51 -2.26 -16.70 6.42
N ASN A 52 -2.69 -15.99 5.39
CA ASN A 52 -2.64 -16.43 4.00
C ASN A 52 -1.89 -15.38 3.15
N PRO A 53 -1.61 -15.65 1.86
CA PRO A 53 -0.95 -14.69 0.97
C PRO A 53 -1.66 -13.34 0.87
N PHE A 54 -2.99 -13.30 0.96
CA PHE A 54 -3.76 -12.06 0.92
C PHE A 54 -3.39 -11.13 2.08
N HIS A 55 -3.38 -11.65 3.31
CA HIS A 55 -2.97 -10.89 4.49
C HIS A 55 -1.55 -10.33 4.37
N LEU A 56 -0.62 -11.11 3.82
CA LEU A 56 0.78 -10.71 3.66
C LEU A 56 0.94 -9.60 2.61
N VAL A 57 0.38 -9.77 1.41
CA VAL A 57 0.51 -8.78 0.32
C VAL A 57 -0.12 -7.46 0.73
N MET A 58 -1.32 -7.51 1.30
CA MET A 58 -2.00 -6.32 1.83
C MET A 58 -1.22 -5.67 2.96
N GLY A 59 -0.64 -6.48 3.85
CA GLY A 59 0.22 -6.00 4.93
C GLY A 59 1.46 -5.29 4.41
N LEU A 60 2.09 -5.80 3.35
CA LEU A 60 3.27 -5.20 2.72
C LEU A 60 2.95 -3.87 2.03
N LEU A 61 1.76 -3.74 1.42
CA LEU A 61 1.34 -2.50 0.77
C LEU A 61 0.95 -1.43 1.79
N VAL A 62 0.13 -1.78 2.78
CA VAL A 62 -0.37 -0.82 3.76
C VAL A 62 0.68 -0.48 4.83
N GLY A 63 1.41 -1.50 5.30
CA GLY A 63 2.44 -1.34 6.33
C GLY A 63 3.82 -0.96 5.80
N TYR A 64 3.96 -0.62 4.51
CA TYR A 64 5.26 -0.38 3.87
C TYR A 64 6.07 0.70 4.59
N PHE A 65 5.41 1.77 5.03
CA PHE A 65 6.04 2.91 5.70
C PHE A 65 5.89 2.88 7.23
N ASP A 66 5.29 1.82 7.79
CA ASP A 66 5.12 1.71 9.23
C ASP A 66 6.47 1.66 9.95
N LYS A 67 6.44 2.17 11.18
CA LYS A 67 7.57 2.13 12.12
C LYS A 67 7.10 1.59 13.47
N PRO A 68 6.67 0.31 13.53
CA PRO A 68 6.34 -0.35 14.79
C PRO A 68 7.50 -0.23 15.80
N PRO A 69 7.21 -0.01 17.10
CA PRO A 69 8.23 -0.05 18.13
C PRO A 69 9.01 -1.36 18.11
N GLU A 70 10.33 -1.29 18.31
CA GLU A 70 11.22 -2.44 18.51
C GLU A 70 11.27 -3.45 17.34
N THR A 71 10.70 -3.12 16.19
CA THR A 71 10.67 -3.99 15.01
C THR A 71 11.39 -3.34 13.83
N ASP A 72 12.42 -4.01 13.29
CA ASP A 72 13.10 -3.57 12.07
C ASP A 72 12.28 -3.93 10.83
N THR A 73 11.78 -2.91 10.13
CA THR A 73 10.97 -3.06 8.91
C THR A 73 11.81 -3.08 7.63
N THR A 74 13.13 -2.95 7.73
CA THR A 74 14.03 -2.85 6.57
C THR A 74 14.01 -4.11 5.72
N PHE A 75 14.00 -5.29 6.34
CA PHE A 75 13.90 -6.56 5.61
C PHE A 75 12.61 -6.63 4.80
N ALA A 76 11.46 -6.35 5.43
CA ALA A 76 10.16 -6.38 4.78
C ALA A 76 10.10 -5.43 3.59
N ARG A 77 10.58 -4.18 3.74
CA ARG A 77 10.60 -3.19 2.64
C ARG A 77 11.49 -3.65 1.48
N ASN A 78 12.69 -4.13 1.77
CA ASN A 78 13.61 -4.61 0.73
C ASN A 78 13.08 -5.83 -0.02
N MET A 79 12.32 -6.69 0.67
CA MET A 79 11.76 -7.91 0.10
C MET A 79 10.34 -7.74 -0.46
N ALA A 80 9.68 -6.61 -0.21
CA ALA A 80 8.27 -6.40 -0.52
C ALA A 80 7.95 -6.71 -1.97
N LYS A 81 8.73 -6.16 -2.91
CA LYS A 81 8.54 -6.39 -4.35
C LYS A 81 8.61 -7.88 -4.69
N THR A 82 9.69 -8.55 -4.29
CA THR A 82 9.91 -9.98 -4.52
C THR A 82 8.79 -10.83 -3.93
N ILE A 83 8.35 -10.54 -2.70
CA ILE A 83 7.29 -11.28 -2.04
C ILE A 83 5.96 -11.10 -2.78
N ILE A 84 5.63 -9.90 -3.24
CA ILE A 84 4.38 -9.66 -3.97
C ILE A 84 4.44 -10.34 -5.35
N GLU A 85 5.57 -10.25 -6.05
CA GLU A 85 5.81 -10.91 -7.34
C GLU A 85 5.68 -12.45 -7.22
N ASP A 86 6.23 -13.05 -6.16
CA ASP A 86 6.07 -14.49 -5.86
C ASP A 86 4.61 -14.93 -5.70
N ASN A 87 3.70 -14.00 -5.37
CA ASN A 87 2.31 -14.30 -5.10
C ASN A 87 1.36 -13.95 -6.26
N LEU A 88 1.84 -13.35 -7.36
CA LEU A 88 1.03 -12.92 -8.51
C LEU A 88 0.05 -14.00 -9.00
N ALA A 89 0.53 -15.24 -9.16
CA ALA A 89 -0.29 -16.38 -9.58
C ALA A 89 -1.45 -16.69 -8.62
N SER A 90 -1.27 -16.48 -7.31
CA SER A 90 -2.33 -16.67 -6.31
C SER A 90 -3.47 -15.67 -6.48
N PHE A 91 -3.19 -14.51 -7.06
CA PHE A 91 -4.16 -13.46 -7.38
C PHE A 91 -4.63 -13.48 -8.83
N LYS A 92 -4.23 -14.49 -9.62
CA LYS A 92 -4.63 -14.65 -11.03
C LYS A 92 -4.29 -13.44 -11.91
N THR A 93 -3.17 -12.79 -11.63
CA THR A 93 -2.63 -11.67 -12.42
C THR A 93 -1.16 -11.92 -12.68
N ASP A 94 -0.64 -11.42 -13.81
CA ASP A 94 0.77 -11.51 -14.18
C ASP A 94 1.49 -10.15 -14.06
N SER A 95 0.77 -9.10 -13.66
CA SER A 95 1.29 -7.74 -13.56
C SER A 95 1.26 -7.27 -12.11
N LEU A 96 2.44 -6.92 -11.57
CA LEU A 96 2.57 -6.29 -10.27
C LEU A 96 1.83 -4.95 -10.21
N GLU A 97 1.85 -4.18 -11.31
CA GLU A 97 1.13 -2.91 -11.40
C GLU A 97 -0.38 -3.13 -11.27
N ASN A 98 -0.94 -4.11 -12.00
CA ASN A 98 -2.36 -4.42 -11.93
C ASN A 98 -2.74 -4.93 -10.54
N LEU A 99 -1.92 -5.81 -9.94
CA LEU A 99 -2.19 -6.31 -8.59
C LEU A 99 -2.26 -5.16 -7.57
N ILE A 100 -1.32 -4.21 -7.64
CA ILE A 100 -1.32 -3.05 -6.74
C ILE A 100 -2.58 -2.21 -6.94
N LEU A 101 -2.95 -1.91 -8.19
CA LEU A 101 -4.13 -1.12 -8.50
C LEU A 101 -5.42 -1.82 -8.04
N ASP A 102 -5.56 -3.11 -8.32
CA ASP A 102 -6.73 -3.91 -7.94
C ASP A 102 -6.89 -3.97 -6.41
N LEU A 103 -5.79 -4.20 -5.68
CA LEU A 103 -5.81 -4.26 -4.23
C LEU A 103 -6.03 -2.89 -3.58
N SER A 104 -5.46 -1.83 -4.13
CA SER A 104 -5.72 -0.46 -3.66
C SER A 104 -7.19 -0.09 -3.87
N ASN A 105 -7.78 -0.42 -5.02
CA ASN A 105 -9.21 -0.21 -5.23
C ASN A 105 -10.06 -1.00 -4.22
N PHE A 106 -9.73 -2.27 -3.97
CA PHE A 106 -10.39 -3.05 -2.92
C PHE A 106 -10.25 -2.41 -1.53
N LEU A 107 -9.06 -1.90 -1.19
CA LEU A 107 -8.81 -1.19 0.07
C LEU A 107 -9.64 0.08 0.19
N ARG A 108 -9.76 0.84 -0.90
CA ARG A 108 -10.59 2.04 -0.96
C ARG A 108 -12.03 1.72 -0.60
N ASP A 109 -12.59 0.70 -1.26
CA ASP A 109 -13.99 0.28 -1.07
C ASP A 109 -14.26 -0.29 0.33
N SER A 110 -13.27 -0.98 0.91
CA SER A 110 -13.47 -1.74 2.16
C SER A 110 -13.00 -0.99 3.42
N HIS A 111 -12.03 -0.09 3.29
CA HIS A 111 -11.32 0.52 4.41
C HIS A 111 -11.15 2.04 4.28
N GLY A 112 -11.54 2.63 3.15
CA GLY A 112 -11.51 4.08 2.92
C GLY A 112 -10.25 4.57 2.20
N GLN A 113 -10.30 5.84 1.82
CA GLN A 113 -9.35 6.44 0.90
C GLN A 113 -7.92 6.49 1.46
N THR A 114 -7.78 6.84 2.75
CA THR A 114 -6.47 6.90 3.41
C THR A 114 -5.70 5.56 3.32
N VAL A 115 -6.39 4.42 3.43
CA VAL A 115 -5.74 3.09 3.40
C VAL A 115 -5.34 2.72 1.98
N SER A 116 -6.18 3.04 1.00
CA SER A 116 -5.84 2.90 -0.41
C SER A 116 -4.64 3.77 -0.78
N LEU A 117 -4.61 5.02 -0.31
CA LEU A 117 -3.48 5.93 -0.51
C LEU A 117 -2.18 5.35 0.04
N GLN A 118 -2.18 4.76 1.24
CA GLN A 118 -1.00 4.08 1.80
C GLN A 118 -0.49 2.97 0.86
N SER A 119 -1.39 2.12 0.37
CA SER A 119 -1.09 1.05 -0.58
C SER A 119 -0.51 1.59 -1.90
N LEU A 120 -1.10 2.65 -2.46
CA LEU A 120 -0.64 3.26 -3.71
C LEU A 120 0.72 3.94 -3.54
N MET A 121 0.96 4.59 -2.40
CA MET A 121 2.26 5.18 -2.08
C MET A 121 3.36 4.11 -1.97
N ALA A 122 3.06 2.95 -1.38
CA ALA A 122 3.96 1.80 -1.42
C ALA A 122 4.17 1.32 -2.87
N GLY A 123 3.10 1.26 -3.66
CA GLY A 123 3.16 0.93 -5.08
C GLY A 123 4.09 1.83 -5.89
N ILE A 124 4.13 3.13 -5.59
CA ILE A 124 5.04 4.09 -6.22
C ILE A 124 6.50 3.77 -5.88
N GLU A 125 6.80 3.35 -4.65
CA GLU A 125 8.16 2.92 -4.28
C GLU A 125 8.56 1.62 -4.99
N LEU A 126 7.62 0.68 -5.14
CA LEU A 126 7.86 -0.63 -5.76
C LEU A 126 7.96 -0.55 -7.30
N ILE A 127 7.19 0.36 -7.91
CA ILE A 127 7.17 0.63 -9.36
C ILE A 127 7.23 2.15 -9.63
N PRO A 128 8.40 2.80 -9.46
CA PRO A 128 8.52 4.26 -9.57
C PRO A 128 8.17 4.82 -10.95
N LYS A 129 8.16 3.99 -11.98
CA LYS A 129 7.84 4.39 -13.36
C LYS A 129 6.35 4.28 -13.71
N SER A 130 5.53 3.66 -12.86
CA SER A 130 4.11 3.50 -13.13
C SER A 130 3.40 4.85 -13.13
N SER A 131 2.87 5.29 -14.26
CA SER A 131 1.98 6.46 -14.33
C SER A 131 0.60 6.13 -13.78
N ALA A 132 0.13 4.88 -13.97
CA ALA A 132 -1.18 4.43 -13.52
C ALA A 132 -1.30 4.47 -11.98
N ILE A 133 -0.32 3.93 -11.25
CA ILE A 133 -0.31 3.98 -9.78
C ILE A 133 -0.22 5.44 -9.29
N LYS A 134 0.62 6.28 -9.91
CA LYS A 134 0.69 7.70 -9.53
C LYS A 134 -0.61 8.43 -9.78
N TYR A 135 -1.28 8.13 -10.90
CA TYR A 135 -2.56 8.71 -11.25
C TYR A 135 -3.62 8.36 -10.19
N ASP A 136 -3.75 7.07 -9.86
CA ASP A 136 -4.69 6.60 -8.85
C ASP A 136 -4.36 7.17 -7.45
N ALA A 137 -3.07 7.29 -7.11
CA ALA A 137 -2.62 7.91 -5.87
C ALA A 137 -3.00 9.40 -5.79
N CYS A 138 -2.98 10.12 -6.93
CA CYS A 138 -3.41 11.53 -6.97
C CYS A 138 -4.91 11.66 -6.70
N ILE A 139 -5.73 10.75 -7.22
CA ILE A 139 -7.17 10.71 -6.94
C ILE A 139 -7.40 10.55 -5.43
N ASP A 140 -6.78 9.54 -4.83
CA ASP A 140 -6.91 9.28 -3.40
C ASP A 140 -6.41 10.45 -2.55
N LEU A 141 -5.29 11.06 -2.94
CA LEU A 141 -4.71 12.19 -2.24
C LEU A 141 -5.59 13.44 -2.30
N ILE A 142 -6.23 13.72 -3.44
CA ILE A 142 -7.20 14.81 -3.58
C ILE A 142 -8.38 14.58 -2.64
N SER A 143 -8.98 13.38 -2.67
CA SER A 143 -10.09 13.05 -1.78
C SER A 143 -9.71 13.17 -0.30
N CYS A 144 -8.55 12.66 0.11
CA CYS A 144 -8.09 12.83 1.49
C CYS A 144 -7.79 14.28 1.88
N ILE A 145 -7.39 15.14 0.93
CA ILE A 145 -7.22 16.59 1.17
C ILE A 145 -8.58 17.27 1.33
N ASP A 146 -9.56 16.94 0.49
CA ASP A 146 -10.90 17.53 0.52
C ASP A 146 -11.69 17.11 1.77
N ASP A 147 -11.49 15.88 2.25
CA ASP A 147 -12.14 15.33 3.45
C ASP A 147 -11.39 15.67 4.76
N ASP A 148 -10.36 16.52 4.70
CA ASP A 148 -9.50 16.91 5.85
C ASP A 148 -8.89 15.70 6.61
N GLU A 149 -8.65 14.58 5.91
CA GLU A 149 -8.08 13.36 6.51
C GLU A 149 -6.56 13.46 6.74
N ILE A 150 -5.89 14.43 6.11
CA ILE A 150 -4.44 14.61 6.20
C ILE A 150 -4.08 15.80 7.10
N PRO A 151 -3.36 15.58 8.23
CA PRO A 151 -3.04 16.65 9.18
C PRO A 151 -2.20 17.80 8.62
N ASP A 152 -1.24 17.49 7.73
CA ASP A 152 -0.39 18.50 7.07
C ASP A 152 -0.84 18.69 5.63
N ARG A 153 -1.88 19.50 5.46
CA ARG A 153 -2.46 19.82 4.14
C ARG A 153 -1.44 20.45 3.19
N ILE A 154 -0.51 21.27 3.68
CA ILE A 154 0.50 21.93 2.84
C ILE A 154 1.44 20.89 2.25
N ALA A 155 1.96 19.97 3.07
CA ALA A 155 2.79 18.87 2.61
C ALA A 155 2.03 17.96 1.63
N ALA A 156 0.76 17.68 1.90
CA ALA A 156 -0.10 16.87 1.03
C ALA A 156 -0.25 17.48 -0.38
N VAL A 157 -0.54 18.78 -0.46
CA VAL A 157 -0.66 19.51 -1.74
C VAL A 157 0.67 19.55 -2.50
N GLN A 158 1.80 19.72 -1.80
CA GLN A 158 3.12 19.64 -2.42
C GLN A 158 3.41 18.25 -2.99
N GLN A 159 3.05 17.20 -2.25
CA GLN A 159 3.17 15.82 -2.70
C GLN A 159 2.29 15.56 -3.93
N LEU A 160 1.05 16.08 -3.95
CA LEU A 160 0.15 15.98 -5.10
C LEU A 160 0.77 16.62 -6.36
N LYS A 161 1.24 17.86 -6.25
CA LYS A 161 1.92 18.58 -7.34
C LYS A 161 3.14 17.80 -7.86
N LEU A 162 3.92 17.23 -6.94
CA LEU A 162 5.09 16.40 -7.29
C LEU A 162 4.68 15.12 -8.04
N LEU A 163 3.65 14.41 -7.59
CA LEU A 163 3.18 13.18 -8.24
C LEU A 163 2.62 13.47 -9.64
N LEU A 164 1.78 14.49 -9.77
CA LEU A 164 1.21 14.92 -11.06
C LEU A 164 2.30 15.26 -12.09
N SER A 165 3.39 15.91 -11.64
CA SER A 165 4.54 16.25 -12.52
C SER A 165 5.33 15.05 -13.03
N LYS A 166 5.17 13.87 -12.40
CA LYS A 166 5.88 12.63 -12.73
C LYS A 166 5.02 11.62 -13.49
N ILE A 167 3.78 11.97 -13.79
CA ILE A 167 2.89 11.17 -14.64
C ILE A 167 3.25 11.45 -16.09
N ASP A 168 3.49 10.38 -16.86
CA ASP A 168 3.55 10.48 -18.32
C ASP A 168 2.13 10.27 -18.88
N PRO A 169 1.44 11.33 -19.33
CA PRO A 169 0.05 11.22 -19.78
C PRO A 169 -0.09 10.36 -21.05
N THR A 170 0.99 10.13 -21.81
CA THR A 170 0.96 9.26 -22.99
C THR A 170 0.83 7.78 -22.64
N THR A 171 1.13 7.43 -21.38
CA THR A 171 1.03 6.06 -20.85
C THR A 171 -0.29 5.76 -20.15
N LEU A 172 -1.16 6.77 -19.99
CA LEU A 172 -2.50 6.59 -19.43
C LEU A 172 -3.49 6.16 -20.51
N ASP A 173 -4.60 5.53 -20.07
CA ASP A 173 -5.75 5.34 -20.95
C ASP A 173 -6.24 6.71 -21.45
N LYS A 174 -6.55 6.80 -22.75
CA LYS A 174 -7.05 8.03 -23.38
C LYS A 174 -8.31 8.56 -22.70
N ALA A 175 -9.13 7.68 -22.12
CA ALA A 175 -10.31 8.07 -21.37
C ALA A 175 -9.97 8.94 -20.15
N LEU A 176 -8.79 8.77 -19.57
CA LEU A 176 -8.33 9.46 -18.34
C LEU A 176 -7.64 10.80 -18.61
N ALA A 177 -7.37 11.15 -19.88
CA ALA A 177 -6.62 12.35 -20.23
C ALA A 177 -7.30 13.64 -19.73
N ASN A 178 -8.62 13.73 -19.84
CA ASN A 178 -9.38 14.89 -19.37
C ASN A 178 -9.38 14.99 -17.84
N ASP A 179 -9.48 13.86 -17.15
CA ASP A 179 -9.50 13.84 -15.70
C ASP A 179 -8.11 14.15 -15.11
N TYR A 180 -7.04 13.72 -15.78
CA TYR A 180 -5.68 14.16 -15.46
C TYR A 180 -5.52 15.68 -15.52
N LEU A 181 -6.03 16.33 -16.57
CA LEU A 181 -5.97 17.79 -16.70
C LEU A 181 -6.74 18.49 -15.59
N LYS A 182 -7.94 18.01 -15.24
CA LYS A 182 -8.71 18.54 -14.11
C LYS A 182 -7.97 18.40 -12.78
N MET A 183 -7.27 17.28 -12.55
CA MET A 183 -6.46 17.13 -11.32
C MET A 183 -5.34 18.16 -11.24
N ILE A 184 -4.72 18.55 -12.38
CA ILE A 184 -3.74 19.63 -12.41
C ILE A 184 -4.39 20.97 -12.03
N GLU A 185 -5.59 21.25 -12.53
CA GLU A 185 -6.35 22.46 -12.18
C GLU A 185 -6.66 22.50 -10.68
N ILE A 186 -7.25 21.43 -10.14
CA ILE A 186 -7.54 21.28 -8.69
C ILE A 186 -6.28 21.52 -7.86
N ALA A 187 -5.17 20.87 -8.22
CA ALA A 187 -3.91 21.03 -7.49
C ALA A 187 -3.41 22.48 -7.50
N ASN A 188 -3.64 23.24 -8.56
CA ASN A 188 -3.24 24.65 -8.64
C ASN A 188 -4.15 25.59 -7.85
N GLU A 189 -5.39 25.19 -7.56
CA GLU A 189 -6.33 25.93 -6.71
C GLU A 189 -6.04 25.75 -5.22
N TYR A 190 -5.37 24.66 -4.84
CA TYR A 190 -4.84 24.45 -3.49
C TYR A 190 -3.56 25.26 -3.20
#